data_AF-A0A9E3NA75-F1
#
_entry.id   AF-A0A9E3NA75-F1
#
_cell.length_a   1.000
_cell.length_b   1.000
_cell.length_c   1.000
_cell.angle_alpha   90.00
_cell.angle_beta   90.00
_cell.angle_gamma   90.00
#
_symmetry.space_group_name_H-M   'P 1'
#
loop_
_entity.id
_entity.type
_entity.pdbx_description
1 polymer ?
#
loop_
_entity_poly.entity_id
_entity_poly.type
_entity_poly.pdbx_seq_one_letter_code
_entity_poly.pdbx_strand_id
1 'polypeptide(L)' 'MGRPVFRSRPTRLAKALRNNSTDAELKLWSSLRGSRLNGFKFSRQMPVAGY' A
#
# COMPACT_ATOMS: atom_id res chain seq x y z
N MET A 1 17.40 3.79 27.82
CA MET A 1 16.18 3.46 27.03
C MET A 1 16.37 3.98 25.61
N GLY A 2 16.68 3.10 24.64
CA GLY A 2 16.90 3.51 23.24
C GLY A 2 15.58 3.94 22.58
N ARG A 3 15.56 5.11 21.93
CA ARG A 3 14.41 5.56 21.14
C ARG A 3 14.16 4.57 20.00
N PRO A 4 12.91 4.16 19.73
CA PRO A 4 12.61 3.31 18.58
C PRO A 4 13.02 4.03 17.29
N VAL A 5 13.92 3.40 16.53
CA VAL A 5 14.37 3.91 15.23
C VAL A 5 13.33 3.52 14.19
N PHE A 6 12.40 4.42 13.90
CA PHE A 6 11.47 4.24 12.79
C PHE A 6 12.24 4.45 11.48
N ARG A 7 12.48 3.38 10.74
CA ARG A 7 13.03 3.48 9.37
C ARG A 7 12.11 4.38 8.55
N SER A 8 12.67 5.32 7.79
CA SER A 8 11.91 6.18 6.90
C SER A 8 11.08 5.33 5.95
N ARG A 9 9.75 5.46 6.04
CA ARG A 9 8.83 4.74 5.15
C ARG A 9 9.15 5.12 3.70
N PRO A 10 9.33 4.15 2.77
CA PRO A 10 9.63 4.44 1.36
C PRO A 10 8.41 4.98 0.61
N THR A 11 7.92 6.15 1.02
CA THR A 11 6.70 6.80 0.50
C THR A 11 6.82 7.16 -0.97
N ARG A 12 8.02 7.53 -1.44
CA ARG A 12 8.28 7.81 -2.86
C ARG A 12 8.15 6.57 -3.73
N LEU A 13 8.73 5.44 -3.30
CA LEU A 13 8.62 4.16 -3.99
C LEU A 13 7.16 3.68 -4.03
N ALA A 14 6.48 3.71 -2.88
CA ALA A 14 5.07 3.33 -2.79
C ALA A 14 4.17 4.21 -3.68
N LYS A 15 4.50 5.50 -3.85
CA LYS A 15 3.79 6.40 -4.78
C LYS A 15 4.07 6.03 -6.24
N ALA A 16 5.32 5.75 -6.60
CA ALA A 16 5.68 5.32 -7.94
C ALA A 16 4.97 4.01 -8.34
N LEU A 17 4.94 3.02 -7.45
CA LEU A 17 4.26 1.73 -7.68
C LEU A 17 2.74 1.87 -7.83
N ARG A 18 2.11 2.81 -7.11
CA ARG A 18 0.67 3.12 -7.30
C ARG A 18 0.36 3.78 -8.63
N ASN A 19 1.33 4.49 -9.21
CA ASN A 19 1.21 5.13 -10.52
C ASN A 19 1.56 4.18 -11.66
N ASN A 20 2.44 3.21 -11.42
CA ASN A 20 2.90 2.21 -12.37
C ASN A 20 2.32 0.82 -12.07
N SER A 21 1.06 0.78 -11.63
CA SER A 21 0.38 -0.49 -11.31
C SER A 21 0.05 -1.26 -12.59
N THR A 22 0.17 -2.58 -12.52
CA THR A 22 -0.18 -3.50 -13.62
C THR A 22 -1.70 -3.53 -13.86
N ASP A 23 -2.12 -3.96 -15.05
CA ASP A 23 -3.55 -4.12 -15.38
C ASP A 23 -4.28 -5.06 -14.40
N ALA A 24 -3.62 -6.13 -13.95
CA ALA A 24 -4.14 -7.03 -12.94
C ALA A 24 -4.36 -6.33 -11.59
N GLU A 25 -3.40 -5.52 -11.13
CA GLU A 25 -3.54 -4.74 -9.90
C GLU A 25 -4.65 -3.69 -10.01
N LEU A 26 -4.84 -3.07 -11.18
CA LEU A 26 -5.92 -2.12 -11.41
C LEU A 26 -7.28 -2.80 -11.32
N LYS A 27 -7.44 -3.96 -11.96
CA LYS A 27 -8.66 -4.78 -11.88
C LYS A 27 -8.96 -5.20 -10.45
N LEU A 28 -7.96 -5.70 -9.73
CA LEU A 28 -8.09 -6.07 -8.32
C LEU A 28 -8.47 -4.85 -7.45
N TRP A 29 -7.76 -3.74 -7.60
CA TRP A 29 -8.01 -2.54 -6.81
C TRP A 29 -9.40 -1.94 -7.07
N SER A 30 -9.92 -2.05 -8.30
CA SER A 30 -11.30 -1.64 -8.62
C SER A 30 -12.34 -2.37 -7.76
N SER A 31 -12.11 -3.67 -7.51
CA SER A 31 -12.98 -4.50 -6.67
C SER A 31 -12.76 -4.28 -5.16
N LEU A 32 -11.56 -3.90 -4.74
CA LEU A 32 -11.20 -3.73 -3.32
C LEU A 32 -11.42 -2.31 -2.76
N ARG A 33 -11.29 -1.27 -3.60
CA ARG A 33 -11.35 0.13 -3.16
C ARG A 33 -12.69 0.46 -2.51
N GLY A 34 -12.66 1.35 -1.51
CA GLY A 34 -13.90 1.88 -0.90
C GLY A 34 -14.70 0.85 -0.10
N SER A 35 -14.03 -0.14 0.51
CA SER A 35 -14.68 -1.19 1.29
C SER A 35 -15.70 -2.03 0.51
N ARG A 36 -15.56 -2.09 -0.83
CA ARG A 36 -16.46 -2.82 -1.73
C ARG A 36 -16.44 -4.33 -1.50
N LEU A 37 -15.34 -4.87 -0.96
CA LEU A 37 -15.27 -6.27 -0.57
C LEU A 37 -15.71 -6.43 0.88
N ASN A 38 -16.97 -6.82 1.10
CA ASN A 38 -17.54 -7.16 2.41
C ASN A 38 -17.28 -6.14 3.54
N GLY A 39 -17.13 -4.85 3.21
CA GLY A 39 -16.81 -3.81 4.20
C GLY A 39 -15.32 -3.72 4.59
N PHE A 40 -14.47 -4.64 4.13
CA PHE A 40 -13.06 -4.68 4.48
C PHE A 40 -12.26 -3.54 3.84
N LYS A 41 -11.46 -2.86 4.65
CA LYS A 41 -10.59 -1.75 4.21
C LYS A 41 -9.25 -2.29 3.74
N PHE A 42 -9.02 -2.26 2.44
CA PHE A 42 -7.73 -2.59 1.84
C PHE A 42 -6.87 -1.34 1.64
N SER A 43 -5.56 -1.48 1.81
CA SER A 43 -4.55 -0.47 1.49
C SER A 43 -3.51 -1.07 0.56
N ARG A 44 -3.15 -0.34 -0.49
CA ARG A 44 -2.18 -0.78 -1.51
C ARG A 44 -0.80 -0.19 -1.27
N GLN A 45 0.24 -0.97 -1.55
CA GLN A 45 1.64 -0.55 -1.44
C GLN A 45 1.97 -0.01 -0.03
N MET A 46 1.51 -0.74 1.00
CA MET A 46 1.85 -0.47 2.40
C MET A 46 3.23 -1.05 2.68
N PRO A 47 4.20 -0.23 3.12
CA PRO A 47 5.51 -0.76 3.47
C PRO A 47 5.40 -1.64 4.71
N VAL A 48 5.91 -2.86 4.63
CA VAL A 48 5.88 -3.88 5.69
C VAL A 48 7.29 -4.07 6.21
N ALA A 49 7.50 -3.82 7.51
CA ALA A 49 8.78 -4.01 8.20
C ALA A 49 10.00 -3.32 7.55
N GLY A 50 9.79 -2.27 6.76
CA GLY A 50 10.88 -1.49 6.13
C GLY A 50 11.18 -1.87 4.68
N TYR A 51 10.34 -2.69 4.07
CA TYR A 51 10.26 -2.93 2.63
C TYR A 51 8.98 -2.29 2.07
#